data_AF-A0A1J5SZA5-F1
#
_entry.id   AF-A0A1J5SZA5-F1
#
_cell.length_a   1.000
_cell.length_b   1.000
_cell.length_c   1.000
_cell.angle_alpha   90.00
_cell.angle_beta   90.00
_cell.angle_gamma   90.00
#
_symmetry.space_group_name_H-M   'P 1'
#
loop_
_entity.id
_entity.type
_entity.pdbx_description
1 polymer ?
#
loop_
_entity_poly.entity_id
_entity_poly.type
_entity_poly.pdbx_seq_one_letter_code
_entity_poly.pdbx_strand_id
1 'polypeptide(L)'
;MAQTSHLARVTVRCDVAVPPEGVPACATFEVPLPEGLALVELVDGERNALPVQVDPAEPRCATWLVAPRLGTPAVRVYELMRTTGARPLVDGGPALEDAAGVLSFRDGERELLGYRYTVQPAPAGVDAVFARGGFIHPLLSPAGAVLTRIQPPDHYHHYGVWSAWTRVAVGGREVDFWNLGKGEATVRFMGFSQRGDGPVFAQATADLEHVVFDSGGVGRTALVERQTLRTYRMLAEDAYLLDLTLAYRCAARQPVRLLNYRYGGLAWRATGDWDRSNSTVLTSEGRARRDADGSRARWCLVQGAVNGGRARAGAAVLVSPENAHSPEPLRVWPEEENGRGDVFVNPSPTKGCDWMLEPDRDHVLRYRWLVFDGDRTAEDIEAAWSAYARRPSVDLQLG
;
A
#
# COMPACT_ATOMS: atom_id res chain seq x y z
N MET A 1 37.45 -17.63 -7.50
CA MET A 1 36.72 -17.68 -8.78
C MET A 1 35.24 -17.77 -8.43
N ALA A 2 34.41 -16.89 -8.98
CA ALA A 2 32.96 -16.99 -8.77
C ALA A 2 32.44 -18.28 -9.40
N GLN A 3 31.67 -19.08 -8.66
CA GLN A 3 30.96 -20.22 -9.22
C GLN A 3 29.48 -19.87 -9.37
N THR A 4 28.94 -20.18 -10.54
CA THR A 4 27.53 -20.01 -10.89
C THR A 4 26.91 -21.38 -11.11
N SER A 5 25.82 -21.70 -10.41
CA SER A 5 25.06 -22.94 -10.63
C SER A 5 23.63 -22.61 -11.02
N HIS A 6 23.12 -23.24 -12.08
CA HIS A 6 21.73 -23.10 -12.49
C HIS A 6 20.79 -23.69 -11.42
N LEU A 7 19.73 -22.96 -11.08
CA LEU A 7 18.71 -23.41 -10.11
C LEU A 7 17.41 -23.77 -10.83
N ALA A 8 16.94 -22.90 -11.72
CA ALA A 8 15.70 -23.12 -12.44
C ALA A 8 15.62 -22.25 -13.70
N ARG A 9 14.92 -22.78 -14.70
CA ARG A 9 14.37 -22.00 -15.80
C ARG A 9 12.95 -21.60 -15.43
N VAL A 10 12.64 -20.31 -15.57
CA VAL A 10 11.38 -19.72 -15.14
C VAL A 10 10.66 -19.14 -16.35
N THR A 11 9.42 -19.57 -16.59
CA THR A 11 8.59 -19.03 -17.66
C THR A 11 7.47 -18.20 -17.05
N VAL A 12 7.40 -16.91 -17.38
CA VAL A 12 6.34 -16.01 -16.92
C VAL A 12 5.41 -15.68 -18.05
N ARG A 13 4.10 -15.77 -17.82
CA ARG A 13 3.07 -15.32 -18.75
C ARG A 13 2.25 -14.18 -18.14
N CYS A 14 2.27 -13.03 -18.82
CA CYS A 14 1.46 -11.87 -18.51
C CYS A 14 0.24 -11.84 -19.45
N ASP A 15 -0.96 -11.96 -18.90
CA ASP A 15 -2.21 -11.93 -19.71
C ASP A 15 -2.60 -10.52 -20.17
N VAL A 16 -1.85 -9.51 -19.73
CA VAL A 16 -2.02 -8.10 -20.07
C VAL A 16 -0.69 -7.46 -20.42
N ALA A 17 -0.74 -6.32 -21.11
CA ALA A 17 0.43 -5.48 -21.29
C ALA A 17 1.01 -5.09 -19.92
N VAL A 18 2.34 -5.16 -19.81
CA VAL A 18 3.09 -4.74 -18.64
C VAL A 18 3.15 -3.21 -18.64
N PRO A 19 2.63 -2.51 -17.60
CA PRO A 19 2.67 -1.06 -17.52
C PRO A 19 4.09 -0.53 -17.29
N PRO A 20 4.33 0.79 -17.44
CA PRO A 20 5.66 1.40 -17.27
C PRO A 20 6.35 1.06 -15.95
N GLU A 21 5.58 0.93 -14.87
CA GLU A 21 6.08 0.64 -13.52
C GLU A 21 6.48 -0.84 -13.34
N GLY A 22 6.23 -1.68 -14.35
CA GLY A 22 6.47 -3.11 -14.31
C GLY A 22 5.45 -3.90 -13.51
N VAL A 23 5.63 -5.22 -13.48
CA VAL A 23 4.80 -6.14 -12.69
C VAL A 23 5.67 -7.02 -11.82
N PRO A 24 5.47 -7.03 -10.49
CA PRO A 24 6.12 -8.00 -9.62
C PRO A 24 5.74 -9.43 -10.00
N ALA A 25 6.76 -10.26 -10.26
CA ALA A 25 6.63 -11.69 -10.46
C ALA A 25 7.35 -12.43 -9.34
N CYS A 26 6.84 -13.62 -9.00
CA CYS A 26 7.37 -14.43 -7.91
C CYS A 26 7.42 -15.90 -8.34
N ALA A 27 8.60 -16.50 -8.22
CA ALA A 27 8.83 -17.93 -8.39
C ALA A 27 8.89 -18.59 -7.01
N THR A 28 7.92 -19.46 -6.71
CA THR A 28 7.82 -20.15 -5.42
C THR A 28 8.40 -21.57 -5.51
N PHE A 29 9.39 -21.86 -4.68
CA PHE A 29 10.07 -23.15 -4.60
C PHE A 29 9.52 -24.01 -3.46
N GLU A 30 9.78 -25.32 -3.50
CA GLU A 30 9.37 -26.23 -2.41
C GLU A 30 10.17 -26.00 -1.12
N VAL A 31 11.44 -25.60 -1.27
CA VAL A 31 12.39 -25.37 -0.18
C VAL A 31 12.86 -23.92 -0.17
N PRO A 32 13.32 -23.40 0.99
CA PRO A 32 13.92 -22.08 1.08
C PRO A 32 15.07 -21.90 0.07
N LEU A 33 15.12 -20.74 -0.56
CA LEU A 33 16.14 -20.39 -1.53
C LEU A 33 17.48 -20.05 -0.83
N PRO A 34 18.61 -20.34 -1.48
CA PRO A 34 19.91 -19.94 -0.96
C PRO A 34 20.13 -18.42 -1.11
N GLU A 35 21.06 -17.88 -0.33
CA GLU A 35 21.63 -16.56 -0.60
C GLU A 35 22.44 -16.54 -1.91
N GLY A 36 22.66 -15.33 -2.43
CA GLY A 36 23.43 -15.11 -3.65
C GLY A 36 22.67 -15.56 -4.89
N LEU A 37 21.51 -14.98 -5.14
CA LEU A 37 20.75 -15.25 -6.36
C LEU A 37 21.15 -14.29 -7.49
N ALA A 38 21.12 -14.80 -8.71
CA ALA A 38 21.19 -14.04 -9.95
C ALA A 38 20.04 -14.44 -10.86
N LEU A 39 19.44 -13.47 -11.53
CA LEU A 39 18.40 -13.68 -12.52
C LEU A 39 18.82 -13.04 -13.83
N VAL A 40 18.66 -13.77 -14.92
CA VAL A 40 18.77 -13.22 -16.27
C VAL A 40 17.50 -13.51 -17.06
N GLU A 41 17.04 -12.54 -17.84
CA GLU A 41 16.02 -12.75 -18.86
C GLU A 41 16.69 -13.11 -20.18
N LEU A 42 16.13 -14.10 -20.87
CA LEU A 42 16.56 -14.51 -22.20
C LEU A 42 15.74 -13.76 -23.26
N VAL A 43 16.41 -12.94 -24.06
CA VAL A 43 15.78 -12.08 -25.08
C VAL A 43 16.58 -12.15 -26.36
N ASP A 44 16.00 -12.68 -27.44
CA ASP A 44 16.62 -12.75 -28.77
C ASP A 44 18.05 -13.33 -28.78
N GLY A 45 18.33 -14.28 -27.88
CA GLY A 45 19.64 -14.91 -27.71
C GLY A 45 20.59 -14.18 -26.74
N GLU A 46 20.20 -13.01 -26.25
CA GLU A 46 20.93 -12.26 -25.23
C GLU A 46 20.47 -12.59 -23.80
N ARG A 47 21.37 -12.40 -22.83
CA ARG A 47 21.13 -12.62 -21.40
C ARG A 47 21.16 -11.27 -20.69
N ASN A 48 19.99 -10.78 -20.31
CA ASN A 48 19.85 -9.49 -19.64
C ASN A 48 19.74 -9.70 -18.13
N ALA A 49 20.71 -9.21 -17.35
CA ALA A 49 20.68 -9.36 -15.89
C ALA A 49 19.59 -8.49 -15.25
N LEU A 50 18.87 -9.03 -14.27
CA LEU A 50 17.85 -8.31 -13.52
C LEU A 50 18.08 -8.43 -12.01
N PRO A 51 17.63 -7.42 -11.25
CA PRO A 51 17.42 -7.56 -9.81
C PRO A 51 16.53 -8.76 -9.48
N VAL A 52 16.94 -9.54 -8.48
CA VAL A 52 16.13 -10.60 -7.87
C VAL A 52 16.32 -10.56 -6.36
N GLN A 53 15.26 -10.82 -5.62
CA GLN A 53 15.25 -10.74 -4.17
C GLN A 53 14.39 -11.85 -3.58
N VAL A 54 14.89 -12.52 -2.54
CA VAL A 54 14.10 -13.45 -1.74
C VAL A 54 13.25 -12.65 -0.75
N ASP A 55 11.99 -13.01 -0.61
CA ASP A 55 11.13 -12.45 0.42
C ASP A 55 11.50 -12.97 1.81
N PRO A 56 11.92 -12.12 2.77
CA PRO A 56 12.22 -12.58 4.13
C PRO A 56 11.01 -13.23 4.82
N ALA A 57 9.79 -12.83 4.44
CA ALA A 57 8.55 -13.41 4.96
C ALA A 57 8.19 -14.74 4.28
N GLU A 58 8.66 -14.93 3.05
CA GLU A 58 8.42 -16.12 2.23
C GLU A 58 9.75 -16.58 1.62
N PRO A 59 10.63 -17.24 2.40
CA PRO A 59 12.01 -17.54 1.99
C PRO A 59 12.11 -18.51 0.80
N ARG A 60 10.97 -19.01 0.32
CA ARG A 60 10.81 -19.86 -0.86
C ARG A 60 10.53 -19.07 -2.14
N CYS A 61 10.36 -17.75 -2.04
CA CYS A 61 9.89 -16.91 -3.13
C CYS A 61 11.03 -16.04 -3.67
N ALA A 62 11.46 -16.29 -4.92
CA ALA A 62 12.31 -15.37 -5.66
C ALA A 62 11.43 -14.34 -6.38
N THR A 63 11.58 -13.06 -6.04
CA THR A 63 10.80 -11.95 -6.58
C THR A 63 11.66 -11.08 -7.51
N TRP A 64 11.08 -10.63 -8.61
CA TRP A 64 11.67 -9.63 -9.51
C TRP A 64 10.56 -8.80 -10.18
N LEU A 65 10.93 -7.78 -10.94
CA LEU A 65 9.99 -7.01 -11.76
C LEU A 65 10.08 -7.44 -13.22
N VAL A 66 8.95 -7.80 -13.82
CA VAL A 66 8.81 -7.91 -15.27
C VAL A 66 8.73 -6.49 -15.82
N ALA A 67 9.71 -6.10 -16.64
CA ALA A 67 9.77 -4.78 -17.25
C ALA A 67 8.84 -4.67 -18.48
N PRO A 68 8.32 -3.46 -18.79
CA PRO A 68 7.55 -3.22 -20.00
C PRO A 68 8.41 -3.45 -21.25
N ARG A 69 7.84 -4.07 -22.29
CA ARG A 69 8.51 -4.23 -23.58
C ARG A 69 7.51 -4.25 -24.73
N LEU A 70 7.68 -3.30 -25.66
CA LEU A 70 6.86 -3.17 -26.86
C LEU A 70 6.94 -4.43 -27.75
N GLY A 71 5.81 -4.85 -28.31
CA GLY A 71 5.75 -5.87 -29.36
C GLY A 71 6.18 -7.27 -28.96
N THR A 72 6.38 -7.56 -27.67
CA THR A 72 6.89 -8.85 -27.22
C THR A 72 5.79 -9.79 -26.75
N PRO A 73 6.01 -11.12 -26.88
CA PRO A 73 5.00 -12.11 -26.55
C PRO A 73 4.56 -12.00 -25.09
N ALA A 74 3.35 -12.41 -24.77
CA ALA A 74 2.86 -12.51 -23.38
C ALA A 74 3.79 -13.35 -22.48
N VAL A 75 4.68 -14.16 -23.06
CA VAL A 75 5.57 -15.09 -22.38
C VAL A 75 7.00 -14.56 -22.33
N ARG A 76 7.63 -14.66 -21.16
CA ARG A 76 9.01 -14.27 -20.84
C ARG A 76 9.74 -15.47 -20.25
N VAL A 77 11.03 -15.62 -20.54
CA VAL A 77 11.84 -16.73 -20.02
C VAL A 77 13.03 -16.17 -19.27
N TYR A 78 13.27 -16.72 -18.08
CA TYR A 78 14.36 -16.33 -17.20
C TYR A 78 15.17 -17.57 -16.77
N GLU A 79 16.43 -17.35 -16.41
CA GLU A 79 17.27 -18.33 -15.71
C GLU A 79 17.60 -17.79 -14.33
N LEU A 80 17.21 -18.54 -13.30
CA LEU A 80 17.60 -18.30 -11.92
C LEU A 80 18.84 -19.13 -11.60
N MET A 81 19.85 -18.47 -11.05
CA MET A 81 21.14 -19.08 -10.72
C MET A 81 21.54 -18.72 -9.30
N ARG A 82 22.36 -19.58 -8.69
CA ARG A 82 23.10 -19.26 -7.47
C ARG A 82 24.50 -18.78 -7.85
N THR A 83 24.95 -17.70 -7.23
CA THR A 83 26.28 -17.13 -7.37
C THR A 83 26.99 -17.21 -6.02
N THR A 84 28.25 -17.66 -6.02
CA THR A 84 29.09 -17.70 -4.81
C THR A 84 30.31 -16.82 -5.00
N GLY A 85 30.55 -15.91 -4.05
CA GLY A 85 31.69 -14.99 -4.09
C GLY A 85 31.67 -13.96 -5.24
N ALA A 86 30.52 -13.78 -5.91
CA ALA A 86 30.31 -12.73 -6.90
C ALA A 86 29.56 -11.55 -6.28
N ARG A 87 29.87 -10.34 -6.76
CA ARG A 87 29.03 -9.17 -6.50
C ARG A 87 27.65 -9.36 -7.15
N PRO A 88 26.59 -8.74 -6.60
CA PRO A 88 25.30 -8.66 -7.28
C PRO A 88 25.49 -8.20 -8.73
N LEU A 89 24.73 -8.79 -9.66
CA LEU A 89 24.79 -8.38 -11.07
C LEU A 89 24.22 -6.96 -11.29
N VAL A 90 23.41 -6.48 -10.34
CA VAL A 90 22.80 -5.16 -10.36
C VAL A 90 22.92 -4.55 -8.96
N ASP A 91 23.48 -3.34 -8.89
CA ASP A 91 23.67 -2.60 -7.63
C ASP A 91 22.46 -1.72 -7.27
N GLY A 92 22.38 -1.36 -5.99
CA GLY A 92 21.35 -0.48 -5.42
C GLY A 92 19.95 -1.10 -5.35
N GLY A 93 18.94 -0.27 -5.10
CA GLY A 93 17.53 -0.64 -5.04
C GLY A 93 16.80 0.10 -3.93
N PRO A 94 15.53 -0.25 -3.71
CA PRO A 94 14.78 0.28 -2.59
C PRO A 94 15.45 0.01 -1.25
N ALA A 95 15.34 0.96 -0.32
CA ALA A 95 15.97 0.90 0.99
C ALA A 95 15.02 1.39 2.10
N LEU A 96 15.24 0.89 3.32
CA LEU A 96 14.59 1.39 4.53
C LEU A 96 15.57 2.25 5.34
N GLU A 97 15.12 3.44 5.76
CA GLU A 97 15.85 4.29 6.68
C GLU A 97 14.99 4.60 7.90
N ASP A 98 15.49 4.31 9.10
CA ASP A 98 14.77 4.56 10.35
C ASP A 98 15.38 5.75 11.07
N ALA A 99 14.64 6.85 11.15
CA ALA A 99 15.08 8.07 11.82
C ALA A 99 13.92 8.78 12.51
N ALA A 100 14.16 9.25 13.74
CA ALA A 100 13.24 10.10 14.49
C ALA A 100 11.79 9.58 14.58
N GLY A 101 11.61 8.25 14.68
CA GLY A 101 10.28 7.64 14.81
C GLY A 101 9.51 7.47 13.50
N VAL A 102 10.20 7.64 12.37
CA VAL A 102 9.67 7.45 11.01
C VAL A 102 10.53 6.43 10.29
N LEU A 103 9.89 5.41 9.72
CA LEU A 103 10.53 4.46 8.82
C LEU A 103 10.30 4.93 7.38
N SER A 104 11.33 5.52 6.77
CA SER A 104 11.29 6.00 5.39
C SER A 104 11.62 4.88 4.40
N PHE A 105 10.85 4.80 3.33
CA PHE A 105 11.10 3.95 2.18
C PHE A 105 11.67 4.82 1.06
N ARG A 106 12.81 4.40 0.51
CA ARG A 106 13.53 5.14 -0.52
C ARG A 106 13.80 4.27 -1.73
N ASP A 107 14.08 4.88 -2.87
CA ASP A 107 14.76 4.23 -4.00
C ASP A 107 15.84 5.17 -4.54
N GLY A 108 17.11 4.79 -4.31
CA GLY A 108 18.25 5.69 -4.43
C GLY A 108 18.08 6.92 -3.52
N GLU A 109 18.27 8.11 -4.08
CA GLU A 109 18.14 9.38 -3.35
C GLU A 109 16.68 9.81 -3.12
N ARG A 110 15.70 9.16 -3.78
CA ARG A 110 14.29 9.55 -3.71
C ARG A 110 13.63 8.93 -2.48
N GLU A 111 13.09 9.76 -1.60
CA GLU A 111 12.19 9.29 -0.54
C GLU A 111 10.77 9.14 -1.12
N LEU A 112 10.17 7.97 -0.94
CA LEU A 112 8.86 7.64 -1.50
C LEU A 112 7.75 7.80 -0.46
N LEU A 113 7.98 7.33 0.76
CA LEU A 113 7.05 7.52 1.87
C LEU A 113 7.75 7.38 3.23
N GLY A 114 7.12 7.93 4.27
CA GLY A 114 7.48 7.71 5.67
C GLY A 114 6.34 7.05 6.45
N TYR A 115 6.63 5.95 7.15
CA TYR A 115 5.71 5.34 8.10
C TYR A 115 5.99 5.85 9.52
N ARG A 116 5.09 6.66 10.06
CA ARG A 116 5.23 7.21 11.42
C ARG A 116 4.76 6.19 12.43
N TYR A 117 5.68 5.61 13.18
CA TYR A 117 5.36 4.60 14.18
C TYR A 117 5.39 5.15 15.61
N THR A 118 6.13 6.24 15.87
CA THR A 118 6.03 6.98 17.14
C THR A 118 4.78 7.85 17.18
N VAL A 119 4.29 8.09 18.38
CA VAL A 119 3.12 8.97 18.61
C VAL A 119 3.45 10.39 18.17
N GLN A 120 2.79 10.85 17.10
CA GLN A 120 2.73 12.25 16.72
C GLN A 120 1.82 12.97 17.73
N PRO A 121 2.31 14.00 18.46
CA PRO A 121 1.48 14.77 19.37
C PRO A 121 0.37 15.51 18.61
N ALA A 122 -0.75 15.78 19.29
CA ALA A 122 -1.74 16.73 18.79
C ALA A 122 -1.14 18.14 18.66
N PRO A 123 -1.64 19.00 17.76
CA PRO A 123 -1.18 20.37 17.65
C PRO A 123 -1.35 21.15 18.97
N ALA A 124 -0.54 22.19 19.19
CA ALA A 124 -0.64 23.00 20.39
C ALA A 124 -2.06 23.59 20.55
N GLY A 125 -2.64 23.45 21.75
CA GLY A 125 -4.00 23.90 22.05
C GLY A 125 -5.11 22.94 21.62
N VAL A 126 -4.77 21.81 21.01
CA VAL A 126 -5.70 20.72 20.66
C VAL A 126 -5.63 19.63 21.73
N ASP A 127 -6.75 18.97 21.97
CA ASP A 127 -6.83 17.84 22.92
C ASP A 127 -5.80 16.74 22.55
N ALA A 128 -5.03 16.30 23.54
CA ALA A 128 -4.01 15.26 23.38
C ALA A 128 -4.57 13.91 22.93
N VAL A 129 -5.89 13.70 23.04
CA VAL A 129 -6.58 12.50 22.53
C VAL A 129 -6.37 12.27 21.02
N PHE A 130 -6.04 13.32 20.26
CA PHE A 130 -5.72 13.24 18.83
C PHE A 130 -4.24 12.92 18.54
N ALA A 131 -3.46 12.54 19.55
CA ALA A 131 -2.12 12.02 19.36
C ALA A 131 -2.18 10.56 18.88
N ARG A 132 -1.43 10.21 17.83
CA ARG A 132 -1.43 8.86 17.26
C ARG A 132 -0.12 8.55 16.53
N GLY A 133 0.22 7.28 16.42
CA GLY A 133 1.19 6.74 15.46
C GLY A 133 0.54 5.63 14.63
N GLY A 134 1.30 4.97 13.76
CA GLY A 134 0.80 3.86 12.95
C GLY A 134 0.07 4.31 11.69
N PHE A 135 0.70 5.18 10.91
CA PHE A 135 0.15 5.71 9.66
C PHE A 135 1.27 6.15 8.69
N ILE A 136 0.92 6.29 7.41
CA ILE A 136 1.83 6.79 6.38
C ILE A 136 1.70 8.31 6.31
N HIS A 137 2.78 9.02 6.60
CA HIS A 137 2.96 10.43 6.29
C HIS A 137 4.43 10.86 6.42
N PRO A 138 5.05 11.46 5.39
CA PRO A 138 4.44 11.78 4.10
C PRO A 138 4.30 10.56 3.19
N LEU A 139 3.28 10.55 2.33
CA LEU A 139 3.33 9.87 1.03
C LEU A 139 3.83 10.91 0.02
N LEU A 140 4.91 10.62 -0.71
CA LEU A 140 5.57 11.54 -1.63
C LEU A 140 5.38 11.07 -3.07
N SER A 141 5.23 12.01 -4.00
CA SER A 141 5.46 11.73 -5.43
C SER A 141 6.97 11.53 -5.69
N PRO A 142 7.38 10.94 -6.82
CA PRO A 142 8.80 10.74 -7.11
C PRO A 142 9.64 12.04 -7.13
N ALA A 143 9.06 13.16 -7.55
CA ALA A 143 9.67 14.48 -7.46
C ALA A 143 9.59 15.13 -6.06
N GLY A 144 9.06 14.43 -5.06
CA GLY A 144 9.04 14.85 -3.66
C GLY A 144 7.82 15.69 -3.24
N ALA A 145 6.76 15.76 -4.05
CA ALA A 145 5.55 16.47 -3.63
C ALA A 145 4.80 15.67 -2.56
N VAL A 146 4.42 16.31 -1.46
CA VAL A 146 3.66 15.66 -0.38
C VAL A 146 2.20 15.49 -0.82
N LEU A 147 1.70 14.24 -0.80
CA LEU A 147 0.34 13.86 -1.22
C LEU A 147 -0.61 13.55 -0.05
N THR A 148 -0.18 13.82 1.18
CA THR A 148 -0.94 13.53 2.41
C THR A 148 -0.92 14.70 3.36
N ARG A 149 -1.94 14.82 4.20
CA ARG A 149 -1.99 15.79 5.31
C ARG A 149 -2.40 15.10 6.60
N ILE A 150 -1.82 15.53 7.71
CA ILE A 150 -2.15 15.06 9.05
C ILE A 150 -2.71 16.20 9.91
N GLN A 151 -3.55 15.84 10.88
CA GLN A 151 -4.12 16.71 11.92
C GLN A 151 -4.53 18.11 11.40
N PRO A 152 -5.26 18.21 10.28
CA PRO A 152 -5.69 19.51 9.77
C PRO A 152 -6.67 20.17 10.77
N PRO A 153 -6.74 21.51 10.83
CA PRO A 153 -7.57 22.22 11.81
C PRO A 153 -9.06 21.88 11.76
N ASP A 154 -9.56 21.39 10.63
CA ASP A 154 -10.95 20.97 10.47
C ASP A 154 -11.21 19.56 11.04
N HIS A 155 -10.21 18.67 11.04
CA HIS A 155 -10.35 17.27 11.46
C HIS A 155 -9.03 16.72 12.05
N TYR A 156 -8.75 17.01 13.33
CA TYR A 156 -7.50 16.60 13.99
C TYR A 156 -7.26 15.08 14.04
N HIS A 157 -8.30 14.26 13.85
CA HIS A 157 -8.20 12.79 13.80
C HIS A 157 -7.85 12.21 12.41
N HIS A 158 -7.38 13.03 11.46
CA HIS A 158 -6.93 12.58 10.14
C HIS A 158 -5.40 12.43 10.07
N TYR A 159 -4.92 11.31 9.52
CA TYR A 159 -3.50 10.91 9.60
C TYR A 159 -2.90 10.42 8.27
N GLY A 160 -2.98 11.20 7.19
CA GLY A 160 -2.34 10.84 5.91
C GLY A 160 -2.97 9.60 5.27
N VAL A 161 -2.33 8.43 5.34
CA VAL A 161 -2.97 7.14 5.02
C VAL A 161 -2.97 6.22 6.24
N TRP A 162 -4.16 5.77 6.68
CA TRP A 162 -4.33 5.00 7.92
C TRP A 162 -5.59 4.12 7.91
N SER A 163 -5.67 3.20 8.87
CA SER A 163 -6.88 2.40 9.14
C SER A 163 -7.86 3.15 10.03
N ALA A 164 -9.07 3.36 9.51
CA ALA A 164 -10.06 4.31 9.98
C ALA A 164 -11.40 3.60 10.26
N TRP A 165 -11.55 2.98 11.43
CA TRP A 165 -12.76 2.24 11.80
C TRP A 165 -13.63 3.00 12.79
N THR A 166 -14.79 3.50 12.32
CA THR A 166 -15.65 4.43 13.07
C THR A 166 -16.72 3.76 13.94
N ARG A 167 -17.34 2.69 13.41
CA ARG A 167 -18.53 2.06 14.00
C ARG A 167 -18.20 0.59 14.17
N VAL A 168 -17.70 0.20 15.35
CA VAL A 168 -17.29 -1.18 15.61
C VAL A 168 -17.99 -1.71 16.85
N ALA A 169 -18.66 -2.84 16.74
CA ALA A 169 -19.23 -3.54 17.89
C ALA A 169 -18.22 -4.55 18.46
N VAL A 170 -17.82 -4.32 19.71
CA VAL A 170 -16.93 -5.19 20.50
C VAL A 170 -17.62 -5.54 21.80
N GLY A 171 -17.85 -6.83 22.06
CA GLY A 171 -18.48 -7.29 23.31
C GLY A 171 -19.86 -6.67 23.57
N GLY A 172 -20.65 -6.43 22.52
CA GLY A 172 -21.99 -5.84 22.62
C GLY A 172 -22.03 -4.31 22.72
N ARG A 173 -20.88 -3.63 22.76
CA ARG A 173 -20.77 -2.16 22.78
C ARG A 173 -20.21 -1.64 21.46
N GLU A 174 -20.76 -0.53 20.97
CA GLU A 174 -20.20 0.21 19.84
C GLU A 174 -19.08 1.15 20.30
N VAL A 175 -17.98 1.18 19.54
CA VAL A 175 -16.81 2.04 19.76
C VAL A 175 -16.31 2.63 18.44
N ASP A 176 -15.52 3.69 18.55
CA ASP A 176 -14.89 4.40 17.44
C ASP A 176 -13.35 4.43 17.59
N PHE A 177 -12.64 3.70 16.72
CA PHE A 177 -11.17 3.68 16.67
C PHE A 177 -10.58 4.82 15.84
N TRP A 178 -11.42 5.65 15.20
CA TRP A 178 -11.00 6.70 14.30
C TRP A 178 -11.18 8.11 14.86
N ASN A 179 -12.40 8.53 15.25
CA ASN A 179 -12.62 9.94 15.60
C ASN A 179 -11.95 10.36 16.92
N LEU A 180 -11.50 9.41 17.75
CA LEU A 180 -10.76 9.50 19.02
C LEU A 180 -11.32 10.43 20.12
N GLY A 181 -12.01 11.53 19.80
CA GLY A 181 -12.42 12.59 20.73
C GLY A 181 -13.40 12.14 21.82
N LYS A 182 -14.06 10.99 21.66
CA LYS A 182 -14.89 10.41 22.73
C LYS A 182 -14.08 9.61 23.75
N GLY A 183 -12.81 9.31 23.49
CA GLY A 183 -11.96 8.49 24.34
C GLY A 183 -12.43 7.04 24.50
N GLU A 184 -13.28 6.53 23.59
CA GLU A 184 -13.84 5.17 23.67
C GLU A 184 -12.84 4.09 23.27
N ALA A 185 -11.92 4.43 22.37
CA ALA A 185 -10.93 3.53 21.81
C ALA A 185 -9.72 4.28 21.23
N THR A 186 -8.65 3.55 20.93
CA THR A 186 -7.44 4.07 20.26
C THR A 186 -6.74 2.98 19.45
N VAL A 187 -5.75 3.36 18.66
CA VAL A 187 -4.85 2.45 17.96
C VAL A 187 -3.42 2.72 18.39
N ARG A 188 -2.67 1.68 18.79
CA ARG A 188 -1.29 1.80 19.25
C ARG A 188 -0.37 0.95 18.40
N PHE A 189 0.80 1.50 18.10
CA PHE A 189 1.87 0.77 17.44
C PHE A 189 2.59 -0.13 18.47
N MET A 190 2.80 -1.39 18.10
CA MET A 190 3.44 -2.41 18.95
C MET A 190 4.91 -2.64 18.57
N GLY A 191 5.22 -2.57 17.29
CA GLY A 191 6.54 -2.90 16.76
C GLY A 191 6.50 -3.24 15.29
N PHE A 192 7.66 -3.46 14.69
CA PHE A 192 7.74 -4.08 13.38
C PHE A 192 8.08 -5.55 13.54
N SER A 193 7.21 -6.44 13.05
CA SER A 193 7.47 -7.88 13.05
C SER A 193 8.39 -8.29 11.90
N GLN A 194 8.45 -7.51 10.83
CA GLN A 194 9.30 -7.75 9.67
C GLN A 194 9.80 -6.43 9.09
N ARG A 195 11.06 -6.44 8.66
CA ARG A 195 11.69 -5.39 7.86
C ARG A 195 12.71 -6.02 6.93
N GLY A 196 12.82 -5.53 5.72
CA GLY A 196 13.84 -5.96 4.79
C GLY A 196 13.79 -5.14 3.52
N ASP A 197 14.96 -4.87 2.97
CA ASP A 197 15.14 -4.17 1.70
C ASP A 197 16.16 -4.90 0.85
N GLY A 198 16.30 -4.44 -0.40
CA GLY A 198 17.12 -5.13 -1.37
C GLY A 198 16.90 -4.62 -2.78
N PRO A 199 17.45 -5.32 -3.79
CA PRO A 199 17.55 -4.79 -5.12
C PRO A 199 16.20 -4.70 -5.86
N VAL A 200 15.13 -5.30 -5.36
CA VAL A 200 13.79 -5.34 -5.99
C VAL A 200 12.76 -4.56 -5.20
N PHE A 201 12.73 -4.70 -3.88
CA PHE A 201 11.72 -4.08 -3.02
C PHE A 201 12.24 -3.78 -1.62
N ALA A 202 11.60 -2.81 -0.97
CA ALA A 202 11.69 -2.57 0.46
C ALA A 202 10.34 -2.90 1.10
N GLN A 203 10.34 -3.58 2.24
CA GLN A 203 9.13 -4.01 2.94
C GLN A 203 9.27 -3.85 4.45
N ALA A 204 8.19 -3.41 5.09
CA ALA A 204 8.03 -3.51 6.54
C ALA A 204 6.61 -3.94 6.91
N THR A 205 6.49 -4.72 7.99
CA THR A 205 5.21 -5.08 8.60
C THR A 205 5.13 -4.44 9.98
N ALA A 206 4.25 -3.45 10.13
CA ALA A 206 3.95 -2.80 11.40
C ALA A 206 2.78 -3.51 12.09
N ASP A 207 2.97 -3.89 13.35
CA ASP A 207 1.94 -4.48 14.20
C ASP A 207 1.30 -3.38 15.06
N LEU A 208 -0.04 -3.35 15.08
CA LEU A 208 -0.85 -2.39 15.80
C LEU A 208 -1.90 -3.11 16.64
N GLU A 209 -2.30 -2.49 17.74
CA GLU A 209 -3.45 -2.91 18.53
C GLU A 209 -4.57 -1.88 18.49
N HIS A 210 -5.79 -2.34 18.25
CA HIS A 210 -7.01 -1.56 18.38
C HIS A 210 -7.55 -1.78 19.79
N VAL A 211 -7.43 -0.78 20.65
CA VAL A 211 -7.71 -0.87 22.09
C VAL A 211 -9.02 -0.18 22.41
N VAL A 212 -9.92 -0.86 23.12
CA VAL A 212 -11.16 -0.29 23.64
C VAL A 212 -11.01 0.04 25.13
N PHE A 213 -11.48 1.21 25.54
CA PHE A 213 -11.48 1.63 26.93
C PHE A 213 -12.83 1.34 27.59
N ASP A 214 -12.83 0.83 28.81
CA ASP A 214 -14.04 0.76 29.64
C ASP A 214 -14.35 2.08 30.36
N SER A 215 -15.40 2.11 31.18
CA SER A 215 -15.80 3.32 31.92
C SER A 215 -14.77 3.77 32.96
N GLY A 216 -13.82 2.90 33.36
CA GLY A 216 -12.70 3.24 34.22
C GLY A 216 -11.44 3.65 33.47
N GLY A 217 -11.49 3.71 32.12
CA GLY A 217 -10.34 4.02 31.28
C GLY A 217 -9.37 2.85 31.08
N VAL A 218 -9.72 1.64 31.55
CA VAL A 218 -8.87 0.46 31.37
C VAL A 218 -8.99 -0.04 29.93
N GLY A 219 -7.85 -0.09 29.24
CA GLY A 219 -7.76 -0.52 27.85
C GLY A 219 -7.71 -2.04 27.70
N ARG A 220 -8.47 -2.58 26.73
CA ARG A 220 -8.37 -3.98 26.29
C ARG A 220 -8.26 -4.03 24.77
N THR A 221 -7.34 -4.85 24.28
CA THR A 221 -7.15 -5.03 22.84
C THR A 221 -8.33 -5.81 22.25
N ALA A 222 -8.97 -5.26 21.22
CA ALA A 222 -10.07 -5.87 20.48
C ALA A 222 -9.57 -6.52 19.19
N LEU A 223 -8.70 -5.82 18.45
CA LEU A 223 -8.08 -6.31 17.22
C LEU A 223 -6.56 -6.12 17.28
N VAL A 224 -5.85 -7.05 16.68
CA VAL A 224 -4.48 -6.85 16.21
C VAL A 224 -4.55 -6.58 14.72
N GLU A 225 -3.89 -5.52 14.28
CA GLU A 225 -3.74 -5.18 12.86
C GLU A 225 -2.27 -5.31 12.47
N ARG A 226 -2.01 -5.99 11.34
CA ARG A 226 -0.70 -5.95 10.67
C ARG A 226 -0.82 -5.15 9.39
N GLN A 227 0.00 -4.10 9.27
CA GLN A 227 0.13 -3.30 8.07
C GLN A 227 1.43 -3.68 7.37
N THR A 228 1.35 -4.41 6.26
CA THR A 228 2.51 -4.71 5.41
C THR A 228 2.58 -3.70 4.28
N LEU A 229 3.64 -2.91 4.27
CA LEU A 229 3.96 -1.93 3.25
C LEU A 229 5.12 -2.46 2.41
N ARG A 230 4.99 -2.42 1.08
CA ARG A 230 6.06 -2.79 0.16
C ARG A 230 6.16 -1.79 -0.99
N THR A 231 7.31 -1.16 -1.16
CA THR A 231 7.65 -0.39 -2.36
C THR A 231 8.57 -1.20 -3.25
N TYR A 232 8.47 -1.01 -4.56
CA TYR A 232 9.31 -1.69 -5.54
C TYR A 232 10.31 -0.73 -6.17
N ARG A 233 11.38 -1.27 -6.74
CA ARG A 233 12.33 -0.53 -7.57
C ARG A 233 11.56 0.23 -8.65
N MET A 234 11.83 1.51 -8.77
CA MET A 234 11.28 2.37 -9.81
C MET A 234 11.84 1.95 -11.16
N LEU A 235 10.97 1.48 -12.05
CA LEU A 235 11.30 1.28 -13.47
C LEU A 235 10.92 2.50 -14.33
N ALA A 236 9.88 3.23 -13.92
CA ALA A 236 9.52 4.53 -14.47
C ALA A 236 10.17 5.64 -13.63
N GLU A 237 10.56 6.76 -14.25
CA GLU A 237 11.16 7.88 -13.52
C GLU A 237 10.14 8.70 -12.72
N ASP A 238 8.88 8.68 -13.15
CA ASP A 238 7.79 9.54 -12.70
C ASP A 238 6.68 8.77 -11.96
N ALA A 239 6.88 7.49 -11.65
CA ALA A 239 5.93 6.71 -10.86
C ALA A 239 6.57 5.56 -10.07
N TYR A 240 5.92 5.17 -8.98
CA TYR A 240 6.26 3.96 -8.22
C TYR A 240 5.02 3.23 -7.71
N LEU A 241 5.22 1.97 -7.34
CA LEU A 241 4.20 1.11 -6.76
C LEU A 241 4.39 0.98 -5.25
N LEU A 242 3.30 1.09 -4.50
CA LEU A 242 3.21 0.76 -3.08
C LEU A 242 2.11 -0.30 -2.88
N ASP A 243 2.48 -1.50 -2.46
CA ASP A 243 1.53 -2.48 -1.98
C ASP A 243 1.27 -2.27 -0.48
N LEU A 244 -0.01 -2.19 -0.11
CA LEU A 244 -0.46 -2.07 1.28
C LEU A 244 -1.44 -3.19 1.59
N THR A 245 -1.06 -4.05 2.53
CA THR A 245 -1.92 -5.10 3.07
C THR A 245 -2.28 -4.81 4.52
N LEU A 246 -3.57 -4.77 4.82
CA LEU A 246 -4.12 -4.61 6.16
C LEU A 246 -4.72 -5.95 6.60
N ALA A 247 -4.09 -6.63 7.55
CA ALA A 247 -4.58 -7.90 8.09
C ALA A 247 -5.07 -7.72 9.53
N TYR A 248 -6.33 -8.02 9.79
CA TYR A 248 -6.97 -7.90 11.10
C TYR A 248 -7.21 -9.27 11.72
N ARG A 249 -6.93 -9.39 13.02
CA ARG A 249 -7.23 -10.57 13.81
C ARG A 249 -7.87 -10.18 15.13
N CYS A 250 -8.93 -10.88 15.55
CA CYS A 250 -9.51 -10.68 16.87
C CYS A 250 -8.52 -11.06 17.95
N ALA A 251 -8.32 -10.18 18.92
CA ALA A 251 -7.39 -10.41 20.03
C ALA A 251 -7.92 -11.41 21.07
N ALA A 252 -9.23 -11.66 21.06
CA ALA A 252 -9.91 -12.66 21.86
C ALA A 252 -10.77 -13.57 21.00
N ARG A 253 -11.33 -14.63 21.59
CA ARG A 253 -12.27 -15.55 20.90
C ARG A 253 -13.64 -14.94 20.62
N GLN A 254 -13.84 -13.67 20.96
CA GLN A 254 -15.07 -12.95 20.69
C GLN A 254 -14.96 -12.30 19.31
N PRO A 255 -15.97 -12.47 18.44
CA PRO A 255 -15.95 -11.80 17.15
C PRO A 255 -16.07 -10.29 17.33
N VAL A 256 -15.48 -9.55 16.39
CA VAL A 256 -15.61 -8.09 16.29
C VAL A 256 -16.39 -7.77 15.04
N ARG A 257 -17.41 -6.93 15.14
CA ARG A 257 -18.25 -6.59 13.99
C ARG A 257 -18.01 -5.14 13.58
N LEU A 258 -17.46 -4.95 12.39
CA LEU A 258 -17.37 -3.65 11.75
C LEU A 258 -18.75 -3.35 11.17
N LEU A 259 -19.44 -2.35 11.72
CA LEU A 259 -20.85 -2.08 11.41
C LEU A 259 -20.98 -1.33 10.10
N ASN A 260 -22.10 -1.56 9.41
CA ASN A 260 -22.49 -0.80 8.23
C ASN A 260 -22.49 0.70 8.56
N TYR A 261 -21.66 1.45 7.81
CA TYR A 261 -21.59 2.90 7.95
C TYR A 261 -21.09 3.54 6.65
N ARG A 262 -21.33 4.84 6.51
CA ARG A 262 -21.01 5.60 5.27
C ARG A 262 -19.50 5.69 4.95
N TYR A 263 -18.64 5.31 5.89
CA TYR A 263 -17.19 5.20 5.76
C TYR A 263 -16.60 4.24 6.81
N GLY A 264 -15.48 3.61 6.48
CA GLY A 264 -14.74 2.71 7.36
C GLY A 264 -13.77 1.82 6.57
N GLY A 265 -12.50 1.79 6.94
CA GLY A 265 -11.46 1.02 6.22
C GLY A 265 -10.19 1.83 6.01
N LEU A 266 -9.56 1.68 4.84
CA LEU A 266 -8.37 2.46 4.48
C LEU A 266 -8.76 3.92 4.19
N ALA A 267 -8.23 4.88 4.93
CA ALA A 267 -8.47 6.29 4.71
C ALA A 267 -7.26 6.98 4.07
N TRP A 268 -7.53 7.96 3.22
CA TRP A 268 -6.55 8.88 2.65
C TRP A 268 -7.02 10.32 2.82
N ARG A 269 -6.35 11.07 3.70
CA ARG A 269 -6.43 12.53 3.77
C ARG A 269 -5.35 13.10 2.85
N ALA A 270 -5.77 13.66 1.73
CA ALA A 270 -4.85 14.17 0.73
C ALA A 270 -4.13 15.45 1.18
N THR A 271 -3.18 15.87 0.38
CA THR A 271 -2.34 17.05 0.62
C THR A 271 -3.14 18.33 0.88
N GLY A 272 -2.54 19.23 1.65
CA GLY A 272 -3.04 20.57 1.87
C GLY A 272 -3.03 21.43 0.61
N ASP A 273 -2.29 21.07 -0.43
CA ASP A 273 -2.25 21.84 -1.69
C ASP A 273 -3.54 21.71 -2.50
N TRP A 274 -4.32 20.64 -2.28
CA TRP A 274 -5.51 20.34 -3.08
C TRP A 274 -6.79 20.92 -2.49
N ASP A 275 -7.59 21.51 -3.38
CA ASP A 275 -8.96 21.94 -3.13
C ASP A 275 -9.84 21.67 -4.37
N ARG A 276 -11.09 22.11 -4.33
CA ARG A 276 -12.05 21.92 -5.43
C ARG A 276 -11.64 22.55 -6.77
N SER A 277 -10.75 23.55 -6.75
CA SER A 277 -10.38 24.31 -7.95
C SER A 277 -9.20 23.72 -8.70
N ASN A 278 -8.37 22.89 -8.05
CA ASN A 278 -7.10 22.44 -8.59
C ASN A 278 -6.87 20.91 -8.54
N SER A 279 -7.85 20.14 -8.06
CA SER A 279 -7.79 18.69 -7.94
C SER A 279 -8.96 17.99 -8.61
N THR A 280 -8.74 16.75 -9.04
CA THR A 280 -9.75 15.89 -9.65
C THR A 280 -9.79 14.53 -8.97
N VAL A 281 -10.97 13.91 -9.02
CA VAL A 281 -11.18 12.50 -8.64
C VAL A 281 -11.83 11.80 -9.83
N LEU A 282 -11.34 10.62 -10.16
CA LEU A 282 -11.94 9.74 -11.18
C LEU A 282 -11.97 8.31 -10.67
N THR A 283 -13.09 7.61 -10.86
CA THR A 283 -13.23 6.20 -10.49
C THR A 283 -13.24 5.28 -11.71
N SER A 284 -13.05 3.98 -11.48
CA SER A 284 -13.16 2.94 -12.54
C SER A 284 -14.51 2.90 -13.25
N GLU A 285 -15.54 3.49 -12.65
CA GLU A 285 -16.89 3.57 -13.23
C GLU A 285 -17.12 4.88 -14.01
N GLY A 286 -16.06 5.65 -14.27
CA GLY A 286 -16.11 6.94 -14.96
C GLY A 286 -16.75 8.06 -14.13
N ARG A 287 -16.81 7.90 -12.80
CA ARG A 287 -17.42 8.89 -11.89
C ARG A 287 -16.40 9.95 -11.53
N ALA A 288 -16.78 11.22 -11.68
CA ALA A 288 -15.99 12.36 -11.27
C ALA A 288 -16.21 12.65 -9.78
N ARG A 289 -15.44 13.57 -9.20
CA ARG A 289 -15.53 13.91 -7.76
C ARG A 289 -16.96 14.18 -7.28
N ARG A 290 -17.77 14.89 -8.07
CA ARG A 290 -19.18 15.19 -7.76
C ARG A 290 -20.06 13.97 -7.52
N ASP A 291 -19.80 12.84 -8.21
CA ASP A 291 -20.64 11.64 -8.17
C ASP A 291 -19.88 10.35 -7.79
N ALA A 292 -18.62 10.48 -7.33
CA ALA A 292 -17.79 9.35 -6.91
C ALA A 292 -18.20 8.74 -5.56
N ASP A 293 -18.79 9.52 -4.63
CA ASP A 293 -19.19 9.01 -3.32
C ASP A 293 -20.24 7.90 -3.43
N GLY A 294 -19.97 6.75 -2.81
CA GLY A 294 -20.86 5.59 -2.83
C GLY A 294 -20.76 4.75 -4.09
N SER A 295 -20.06 5.19 -5.13
CA SER A 295 -19.73 4.32 -6.27
C SER A 295 -18.87 3.15 -5.82
N ARG A 296 -19.10 1.97 -6.42
CA ARG A 296 -18.24 0.80 -6.22
C ARG A 296 -17.17 0.80 -7.29
N ALA A 297 -15.91 0.87 -6.91
CA ALA A 297 -14.82 1.07 -7.86
C ALA A 297 -13.65 0.13 -7.62
N ARG A 298 -13.04 -0.31 -8.71
CA ARG A 298 -11.82 -1.13 -8.72
C ARG A 298 -10.58 -0.28 -8.48
N TRP A 299 -10.65 0.99 -8.84
CA TRP A 299 -9.64 1.99 -8.54
C TRP A 299 -10.26 3.38 -8.39
N CYS A 300 -9.55 4.24 -7.66
CA CYS A 300 -9.88 5.66 -7.49
C CYS A 300 -8.61 6.49 -7.69
N LEU A 301 -8.60 7.31 -8.74
CA LEU A 301 -7.54 8.24 -9.11
C LEU A 301 -7.80 9.60 -8.48
N VAL A 302 -6.81 10.16 -7.79
CA VAL A 302 -6.83 11.55 -7.32
C VAL A 302 -5.54 12.23 -7.72
N GLN A 303 -5.66 13.40 -8.33
CA GLN A 303 -4.51 14.17 -8.81
C GLN A 303 -4.82 15.66 -8.77
N GLY A 304 -3.79 16.48 -8.70
CA GLY A 304 -3.97 17.92 -8.62
C GLY A 304 -2.66 18.70 -8.67
N ALA A 305 -2.81 20.01 -8.61
CA ALA A 305 -1.66 20.92 -8.56
C ALA A 305 -0.93 20.81 -7.22
N VAL A 306 0.39 20.80 -7.24
CA VAL A 306 1.26 20.72 -6.05
C VAL A 306 2.36 21.78 -6.11
N ASN A 307 3.07 22.00 -5.00
CA ASN A 307 4.17 22.96 -4.91
C ASN A 307 3.74 24.39 -5.29
N GLY A 308 2.57 24.81 -4.78
CA GLY A 308 1.98 26.12 -5.09
C GLY A 308 1.56 26.28 -6.54
N GLY A 309 1.18 25.19 -7.21
CA GLY A 309 0.67 25.21 -8.59
C GLY A 309 1.74 25.07 -9.68
N ARG A 310 3.01 24.81 -9.30
CA ARG A 310 4.14 24.73 -10.25
C ARG A 310 4.31 23.35 -10.87
N ALA A 311 3.68 22.34 -10.30
CA ALA A 311 3.72 20.96 -10.77
C ALA A 311 2.37 20.29 -10.55
N ARG A 312 2.22 19.08 -11.09
CA ARG A 312 1.09 18.18 -10.83
C ARG A 312 1.63 16.84 -10.35
N ALA A 313 0.86 16.19 -9.50
CA ALA A 313 1.15 14.86 -9.00
C ALA A 313 -0.16 14.21 -8.55
N GLY A 314 -0.11 12.91 -8.29
CA GLY A 314 -1.28 12.19 -7.83
C GLY A 314 -0.99 10.79 -7.34
N ALA A 315 -2.05 10.12 -6.94
CA ALA A 315 -2.03 8.70 -6.68
C ALA A 315 -3.36 8.05 -7.03
N ALA A 316 -3.31 6.78 -7.43
CA ALA A 316 -4.47 5.94 -7.58
C ALA A 316 -4.44 4.79 -6.58
N VAL A 317 -5.53 4.61 -5.84
CA VAL A 317 -5.73 3.44 -4.97
C VAL A 317 -6.41 2.35 -5.79
N LEU A 318 -5.74 1.21 -5.94
CA LEU A 318 -6.16 0.04 -6.71
C LEU A 318 -6.63 -1.04 -5.72
N VAL A 319 -7.91 -1.39 -5.78
CA VAL A 319 -8.54 -2.37 -4.89
C VAL A 319 -8.30 -3.78 -5.44
N SER A 320 -7.80 -4.67 -4.60
CA SER A 320 -7.59 -6.06 -5.00
C SER A 320 -8.92 -6.77 -5.27
N PRO A 321 -9.03 -7.59 -6.34
CA PRO A 321 -10.20 -8.45 -6.54
C PRO A 321 -10.34 -9.53 -5.44
N GLU A 322 -9.30 -9.79 -4.64
CA GLU A 322 -9.33 -10.76 -3.54
C GLU A 322 -10.00 -10.20 -2.27
N ASN A 323 -10.23 -8.88 -2.17
CA ASN A 323 -10.92 -8.32 -1.02
C ASN A 323 -12.38 -8.79 -1.01
N ALA A 324 -12.89 -9.17 0.17
CA ALA A 324 -14.22 -9.78 0.31
C ALA A 324 -15.35 -8.94 -0.30
N HIS A 325 -15.21 -7.61 -0.31
CA HIS A 325 -16.19 -6.68 -0.85
C HIS A 325 -15.71 -5.95 -2.10
N SER A 326 -14.76 -6.53 -2.84
CA SER A 326 -14.28 -5.96 -4.11
C SER A 326 -15.32 -6.07 -5.23
N PRO A 327 -15.46 -5.08 -6.14
CA PRO A 327 -14.95 -3.72 -6.01
C PRO A 327 -15.60 -3.00 -4.81
N GLU A 328 -14.81 -2.22 -4.08
CA GLU A 328 -15.25 -1.63 -2.81
C GLU A 328 -16.06 -0.33 -3.05
N PRO A 329 -17.11 -0.07 -2.24
CA PRO A 329 -17.79 1.21 -2.25
C PRO A 329 -16.86 2.29 -1.69
N LEU A 330 -16.88 3.48 -2.31
CA LEU A 330 -16.03 4.59 -1.90
C LEU A 330 -16.76 5.55 -0.94
N ARG A 331 -16.02 6.14 -0.03
CA ARG A 331 -16.29 7.47 0.51
C ARG A 331 -15.35 8.46 -0.18
N VAL A 332 -15.92 9.46 -0.84
CA VAL A 332 -15.19 10.59 -1.44
C VAL A 332 -15.81 11.88 -0.93
N TRP A 333 -15.01 12.77 -0.35
CA TRP A 333 -15.52 14.05 0.11
C TRP A 333 -16.04 14.91 -1.06
N PRO A 334 -17.26 15.47 -0.94
CA PRO A 334 -17.79 16.41 -1.92
C PRO A 334 -16.85 17.59 -2.17
N GLU A 335 -17.04 18.27 -3.30
CA GLU A 335 -16.26 19.45 -3.69
C GLU A 335 -16.42 20.62 -2.71
N GLU A 336 -17.54 20.68 -1.99
CA GLU A 336 -17.84 21.76 -1.03
C GLU A 336 -17.50 21.39 0.42
N GLU A 337 -16.98 20.18 0.65
CA GLU A 337 -16.64 19.72 1.99
C GLU A 337 -15.67 20.70 2.66
N ASN A 338 -15.87 20.95 3.95
CA ASN A 338 -15.16 21.94 4.77
C ASN A 338 -15.05 23.37 4.21
N GLY A 339 -15.87 23.73 3.21
CA GLY A 339 -15.89 25.05 2.58
C GLY A 339 -14.71 25.34 1.65
N ARG A 340 -13.63 24.56 1.69
CA ARG A 340 -12.51 24.66 0.76
C ARG A 340 -12.62 23.63 -0.37
N GLY A 341 -13.11 22.43 -0.04
CA GLY A 341 -13.11 21.30 -0.94
C GLY A 341 -11.85 20.46 -0.81
N ASP A 342 -11.34 20.29 0.41
CA ASP A 342 -10.22 19.39 0.66
C ASP A 342 -10.58 17.95 0.27
N VAL A 343 -9.58 17.17 -0.15
CA VAL A 343 -9.82 15.81 -0.63
C VAL A 343 -9.63 14.79 0.49
N PHE A 344 -10.58 13.85 0.55
CA PHE A 344 -10.50 12.64 1.34
C PHE A 344 -11.12 11.49 0.55
N VAL A 345 -10.43 10.36 0.51
CA VAL A 345 -10.87 9.13 -0.15
C VAL A 345 -10.75 7.95 0.81
N ASN A 346 -11.74 7.07 0.80
CA ASN A 346 -11.75 5.85 1.60
C ASN A 346 -12.44 4.72 0.82
N PRO A 347 -11.70 3.69 0.35
CA PRO A 347 -12.27 2.38 0.05
C PRO A 347 -12.91 1.82 1.31
N SER A 348 -14.23 1.74 1.31
CA SER A 348 -15.05 1.55 2.50
C SER A 348 -15.78 0.21 2.42
N PRO A 349 -15.14 -0.92 2.72
CA PRO A 349 -15.77 -2.24 2.60
C PRO A 349 -17.05 -2.38 3.42
N THR A 350 -17.26 -1.60 4.49
CA THR A 350 -18.49 -1.63 5.30
C THR A 350 -19.57 -0.66 4.84
N LYS A 351 -19.40 0.05 3.72
CA LYS A 351 -20.46 0.91 3.17
C LYS A 351 -21.49 0.04 2.47
N GLY A 352 -22.62 -0.18 3.14
CA GLY A 352 -23.74 -0.98 2.66
C GLY A 352 -23.86 -2.36 3.32
N CYS A 353 -22.91 -2.78 4.17
CA CYS A 353 -22.98 -4.04 4.90
C CYS A 353 -22.16 -4.05 6.19
N ASP A 354 -22.58 -4.86 7.17
CA ASP A 354 -21.73 -5.22 8.29
C ASP A 354 -20.62 -6.18 7.79
N TRP A 355 -19.44 -6.11 8.39
CA TRP A 355 -18.36 -7.07 8.19
C TRP A 355 -17.99 -7.74 9.51
N MET A 356 -18.22 -9.06 9.59
CA MET A 356 -17.92 -9.86 10.77
C MET A 356 -16.48 -10.36 10.75
N LEU A 357 -15.70 -9.91 11.73
CA LEU A 357 -14.38 -10.43 12.01
C LEU A 357 -14.49 -11.60 12.99
N GLU A 358 -14.55 -12.82 12.44
CA GLU A 358 -14.49 -14.06 13.23
C GLU A 358 -13.12 -14.24 13.90
N PRO A 359 -13.08 -14.86 15.10
CA PRO A 359 -11.84 -15.22 15.76
C PRO A 359 -11.06 -16.28 14.98
N ASP A 360 -9.78 -16.46 15.36
CA ASP A 360 -8.89 -17.52 14.86
C ASP A 360 -8.58 -17.48 13.34
N ARG A 361 -9.02 -16.44 12.62
CA ARG A 361 -8.69 -16.19 11.21
C ARG A 361 -8.21 -14.76 10.97
N ASP A 362 -7.40 -14.57 9.94
CA ASP A 362 -6.98 -13.25 9.48
C ASP A 362 -7.99 -12.73 8.45
N HIS A 363 -8.37 -11.46 8.58
CA HIS A 363 -9.26 -10.76 7.66
C HIS A 363 -8.47 -9.69 6.94
N VAL A 364 -8.34 -9.83 5.63
CA VAL A 364 -7.32 -9.10 4.87
C VAL A 364 -7.97 -8.16 3.87
N LEU A 365 -7.49 -6.92 3.85
CA LEU A 365 -7.70 -5.96 2.77
C LEU A 365 -6.37 -5.70 2.08
N ARG A 366 -6.35 -5.80 0.75
CA ARG A 366 -5.19 -5.60 -0.10
C ARG A 366 -5.44 -4.44 -1.05
N TYR A 367 -4.47 -3.54 -1.12
CA TYR A 367 -4.47 -2.40 -2.00
C TYR A 367 -3.10 -2.26 -2.65
N ARG A 368 -3.08 -1.81 -3.90
CA ARG A 368 -1.89 -1.27 -4.55
C ARG A 368 -2.11 0.22 -4.79
N TRP A 369 -1.08 1.02 -4.59
CA TRP A 369 -1.05 2.42 -4.92
C TRP A 369 -0.11 2.61 -6.10
N LEU A 370 -0.59 3.30 -7.12
CA LEU A 370 0.26 3.90 -8.15
C LEU A 370 0.43 5.37 -7.79
N VAL A 371 1.64 5.78 -7.44
CA VAL A 371 1.95 7.16 -7.05
C VAL A 371 2.84 7.77 -8.10
N PHE A 372 2.53 8.99 -8.55
CA PHE A 372 3.13 9.54 -9.76
C PHE A 372 3.29 11.06 -9.74
N ASP A 373 4.21 11.54 -10.57
CA ASP A 373 4.30 12.94 -11.00
C ASP A 373 3.49 13.15 -12.29
N GLY A 374 3.07 14.38 -12.53
CA GLY A 374 2.22 14.74 -13.67
C GLY A 374 0.76 14.32 -13.49
N ASP A 375 0.08 14.11 -14.62
CA ASP A 375 -1.27 13.58 -14.67
C ASP A 375 -1.26 12.13 -15.20
N ARG A 376 -2.32 11.39 -14.86
CA ARG A 376 -2.64 10.09 -15.42
C ARG A 376 -4.06 10.08 -15.97
N THR A 377 -4.23 9.28 -17.03
CA THR A 377 -5.52 9.03 -17.68
C THR A 377 -6.24 7.84 -17.05
N ALA A 378 -7.51 7.64 -17.38
CA ALA A 378 -8.25 6.45 -16.93
C ALA A 378 -7.61 5.17 -17.47
N GLU A 379 -7.11 5.22 -18.71
CA GLU A 379 -6.45 4.13 -19.42
C GLU A 379 -5.16 3.70 -18.71
N ASP A 380 -4.35 4.66 -18.26
CA ASP A 380 -3.13 4.38 -17.49
C ASP A 380 -3.45 3.62 -16.20
N ILE A 381 -4.47 4.09 -15.46
CA ILE A 381 -4.86 3.48 -14.19
C ILE A 381 -5.53 2.12 -14.39
N GLU A 382 -6.35 1.96 -15.43
CA GLU A 382 -6.97 0.66 -15.76
C GLU A 382 -5.90 -0.36 -16.19
N ALA A 383 -4.85 0.05 -16.90
CA ALA A 383 -3.72 -0.82 -17.24
C ALA A 383 -2.97 -1.27 -15.97
N ALA A 384 -2.67 -0.34 -15.06
CA ALA A 384 -2.03 -0.65 -13.78
C ALA A 384 -2.89 -1.58 -12.91
N TRP A 385 -4.20 -1.31 -12.79
CA TRP A 385 -5.14 -2.16 -12.06
C TRP A 385 -5.25 -3.55 -12.70
N SER A 386 -5.36 -3.62 -14.03
CA SER A 386 -5.42 -4.87 -14.78
C SER A 386 -4.21 -5.75 -14.52
N ALA A 387 -3.01 -5.17 -14.51
CA ALA A 387 -1.76 -5.87 -14.21
C ALA A 387 -1.65 -6.31 -12.74
N TYR A 388 -2.24 -5.55 -11.82
CA TYR A 388 -2.34 -5.92 -10.41
C TYR A 388 -3.35 -7.06 -10.17
N ALA A 389 -4.51 -6.98 -10.79
CA ALA A 389 -5.61 -7.92 -10.63
C ALA A 389 -5.34 -9.27 -11.33
N ARG A 390 -4.59 -9.26 -12.42
CA ARG A 390 -4.19 -10.45 -13.18
C ARG A 390 -2.69 -10.71 -13.00
N ARG A 391 -2.32 -11.21 -11.81
CA ARG A 391 -0.92 -11.54 -11.51
C ARG A 391 -0.32 -12.46 -12.59
N PRO A 392 0.95 -12.27 -12.98
CA PRO A 392 1.57 -13.15 -13.96
C PRO A 392 1.55 -14.60 -13.47
N SER A 393 1.28 -15.53 -14.39
CA SER A 393 1.48 -16.95 -14.12
C SER A 393 2.97 -17.29 -14.26
N VAL A 394 3.50 -18.06 -13.32
CA VAL A 394 4.93 -18.40 -13.26
C VAL A 394 5.04 -19.92 -13.25
N ASP A 395 5.72 -20.46 -14.25
CA ASP A 395 6.03 -21.89 -14.39
C ASP A 395 7.52 -22.12 -14.13
N LEU A 396 7.84 -23.15 -13.36
CA LEU A 396 9.19 -23.46 -12.91
C LEU A 396 9.64 -24.82 -13.43
N GLN A 397 10.75 -24.80 -14.15
CA GLN A 397 11.48 -26.00 -14.53
C GLN A 397 12.80 -26.03 -13.74
N LEU A 398 12.89 -26.93 -12.76
CA LEU A 398 14.08 -27.09 -11.93
C LEU A 398 15.28 -27.56 -12.76
N GLY A 399 16.45 -27.04 -12.38
CA GLY A 399 17.74 -27.24 -13.04
C GLY A 399 18.46 -28.54 -12.70
#